data_AF-A0A7S2YAI6-F1
#
_entry.id   AF-A0A7S2YAI6-F1
#
_cell.length_a   1.000
_cell.length_b   1.000
_cell.length_c   1.000
_cell.angle_alpha   90.00
_cell.angle_beta   90.00
_cell.angle_gamma   90.00
#
_symmetry.space_group_name_H-M   'P 1'
#
loop_
_entity.id
_entity.type
_entity.pdbx_description
1 polymer ?
#
loop_
_entity_poly.entity_id
_entity_poly.type
_entity_poly.pdbx_seq_one_letter_code
_entity_poly.pdbx_strand_id
1 'polypeptide(L)'
;MLGSGLASLRRTLRASTAKTAAATRCFSATTQTIDLQGVFKTHMLDTEPKSEVEITKDELWSMFELMYTMRRMEITCDNEYKARNIRGFCHLYDGQEAVATGIQYAFDYEDKWITSYRCHCVALARGSSVSSIVGELFGVKEGHTQAKGGSMHMYSKE
;
A
#
# COMPACT_ATOMS: atom_id res chain seq x y z
N MET A 1 -59.31 23.55 26.10
CA MET A 1 -59.02 24.93 25.66
C MET A 1 -57.60 24.95 25.10
N LEU A 2 -57.48 25.27 23.81
CA LEU A 2 -56.34 25.94 23.14
C LEU A 2 -54.96 25.26 23.32
N GLY A 3 -54.27 24.73 22.31
CA GLY A 3 -54.27 25.03 20.89
C GLY A 3 -52.83 24.88 20.39
N SER A 4 -52.64 23.98 19.42
CA SER A 4 -51.64 23.99 18.34
C SER A 4 -50.62 25.16 18.30
N GLY A 5 -49.33 24.84 18.18
CA GLY A 5 -48.33 25.83 17.80
C GLY A 5 -46.89 25.34 17.57
N LEU A 6 -46.67 24.30 16.76
CA LEU A 6 -45.35 24.10 16.12
C LEU A 6 -45.12 25.22 15.10
N ALA A 7 -44.49 26.31 15.51
CA ALA A 7 -44.00 27.35 14.61
C ALA A 7 -42.54 27.05 14.23
N SER A 8 -42.39 26.46 13.05
CA SER A 8 -41.15 26.20 12.32
C SER A 8 -40.28 27.46 12.22
N LEU A 9 -39.13 27.44 12.89
CA LEU A 9 -38.08 28.44 12.72
C LEU A 9 -37.32 28.14 11.41
N ARG A 10 -37.91 28.51 10.27
CA ARG A 10 -37.24 28.45 8.96
C ARG A 10 -36.10 29.47 8.93
N ARG A 11 -34.88 29.00 9.21
CA ARG A 11 -33.64 29.74 9.00
C ARG A 11 -33.42 29.87 7.48
N THR A 12 -33.73 31.02 6.91
CA THR A 12 -33.46 31.36 5.51
C THR A 12 -31.95 31.43 5.29
N LEU A 13 -31.37 30.34 4.80
CA LEU A 13 -30.02 30.35 4.25
C LEU A 13 -30.05 31.13 2.93
N ARG A 14 -29.53 32.36 2.94
CA ARG A 14 -29.12 33.05 1.71
C ARG A 14 -27.96 32.26 1.12
N ALA A 15 -28.17 31.67 -0.06
CA ALA A 15 -27.11 31.08 -0.86
C ALA A 15 -26.12 32.20 -1.25
N SER A 16 -24.96 32.22 -0.61
CA SER A 16 -23.81 33.00 -1.04
C SER A 16 -23.21 32.32 -2.26
N THR A 17 -23.36 32.92 -3.44
CA THR A 17 -22.61 32.55 -4.65
C THR A 17 -21.16 33.01 -4.51
N ALA A 18 -20.42 32.35 -3.63
CA ALA A 18 -18.97 32.40 -3.67
C ALA A 18 -18.53 31.59 -4.88
N LYS A 19 -18.02 32.26 -5.92
CA LYS A 19 -17.22 31.62 -6.97
C LYS A 19 -15.98 31.04 -6.28
N THR A 20 -16.05 29.78 -5.88
CA THR A 20 -14.85 29.01 -5.54
C THR A 20 -14.07 28.88 -6.83
N ALA A 21 -13.03 29.70 -6.98
CA ALA A 21 -12.03 29.49 -8.01
C ALA A 21 -11.50 28.07 -7.81
N ALA A 22 -11.85 27.17 -8.73
CA ALA A 22 -11.25 25.86 -8.78
C ALA A 22 -9.75 26.12 -8.95
N ALA A 23 -8.98 25.86 -7.90
CA ALA A 23 -7.55 25.66 -8.01
C ALA A 23 -7.38 24.34 -8.76
N THR A 24 -7.61 24.37 -10.08
CA THR A 24 -7.25 23.30 -10.99
C THR A 24 -5.73 23.28 -11.02
N ARG A 25 -5.13 22.59 -10.04
CA ARG A 25 -3.80 22.02 -10.23
C ARG A 25 -4.00 20.96 -11.30
N CYS A 26 -3.86 21.37 -12.56
CA CYS A 26 -3.76 20.46 -13.68
C CYS A 26 -2.47 19.66 -13.47
N PHE A 27 -2.57 18.53 -12.77
CA PHE A 27 -1.51 17.54 -12.76
C PHE A 27 -1.49 16.96 -14.16
N SER A 28 -0.44 17.29 -14.91
CA SER A 28 -0.23 16.78 -16.26
C SER A 28 -0.17 15.26 -16.19
N ALA A 29 -1.15 14.59 -16.81
CA ALA A 29 -1.14 13.16 -17.08
C ALA A 29 -0.11 12.82 -18.17
N THR A 30 1.12 13.31 -18.02
CA THR A 30 2.21 13.03 -18.94
C THR A 30 2.73 11.64 -18.62
N THR A 31 2.37 10.69 -19.48
CA THR A 31 3.01 9.38 -19.56
C THR A 31 4.45 9.55 -20.01
N GLN A 32 5.36 8.86 -19.36
CA GLN A 32 6.78 8.79 -19.70
C GLN A 32 7.11 7.35 -20.08
N THR A 33 7.90 7.18 -21.14
CA THR A 33 8.44 5.87 -21.53
C THR A 33 9.79 5.67 -20.84
N ILE A 34 9.93 4.55 -20.14
CA ILE A 34 11.16 4.12 -19.49
C ILE A 34 11.68 2.88 -20.21
N ASP A 35 12.93 2.94 -20.69
CA ASP A 35 13.65 1.77 -21.19
C ASP A 35 14.41 1.09 -20.05
N LEU A 36 14.08 -0.19 -19.82
CA LEU A 36 14.67 -1.04 -18.79
C LEU A 36 16.03 -1.62 -19.21
N GLN A 37 16.49 -1.38 -20.45
CA GLN A 37 17.80 -1.80 -20.97
C GLN A 37 18.00 -3.33 -20.98
N GLY A 38 17.18 -4.06 -21.75
CA GLY A 38 17.48 -5.43 -22.20
C GLY A 38 17.82 -6.43 -21.08
N VAL A 39 17.05 -6.43 -19.99
CA VAL A 39 17.39 -7.16 -18.76
C VAL A 39 17.05 -8.65 -18.84
N PHE A 40 16.15 -9.04 -19.75
CA PHE A 40 15.53 -10.36 -19.72
C PHE A 40 16.33 -11.39 -20.53
N LYS A 41 16.86 -12.40 -19.84
CA LYS A 41 17.35 -13.62 -20.50
C LYS A 41 16.17 -14.55 -20.74
N THR A 42 15.92 -14.94 -21.98
CA THR A 42 14.82 -15.83 -22.34
C THR A 42 15.25 -17.30 -22.30
N HIS A 43 14.30 -18.17 -21.98
CA HIS A 43 14.44 -19.61 -22.08
C HIS A 43 13.13 -20.18 -22.61
N MET A 44 13.16 -20.86 -23.76
CA MET A 44 11.98 -21.46 -24.41
C MET A 44 10.88 -20.43 -24.76
N LEU A 45 11.27 -19.20 -25.11
CA LEU A 45 10.38 -18.15 -25.61
C LEU A 45 10.89 -17.67 -26.96
N ASP A 46 10.00 -17.56 -27.94
CA ASP A 46 10.34 -17.09 -29.29
C ASP A 46 10.56 -15.56 -29.34
N THR A 47 9.99 -14.84 -28.37
CA THR A 47 10.04 -13.37 -28.29
C THR A 47 10.40 -12.91 -26.89
N GLU A 48 11.17 -11.83 -26.82
CA GLU A 48 11.54 -11.20 -25.55
C GLU A 48 10.40 -10.31 -25.04
N PRO A 49 10.23 -10.20 -23.71
CA PRO A 49 9.37 -9.18 -23.13
C PRO A 49 9.81 -7.78 -23.57
N LYS A 50 8.84 -6.87 -23.73
CA LYS A 50 9.14 -5.47 -24.05
C LYS A 50 10.03 -4.87 -22.96
N SER A 51 11.12 -4.24 -23.38
CA SER A 51 12.03 -3.52 -22.47
C SER A 51 11.57 -2.10 -22.18
N GLU A 52 10.57 -1.60 -22.90
CA GLU A 52 10.00 -0.27 -22.71
C GLU A 52 8.68 -0.38 -21.94
N VAL A 53 8.52 0.47 -20.93
CA VAL A 53 7.30 0.60 -20.13
C VAL A 53 6.84 2.04 -20.16
N GLU A 54 5.56 2.25 -20.45
CA GLU A 54 4.90 3.54 -20.29
C GLU A 54 4.34 3.64 -18.88
N ILE A 55 4.68 4.74 -18.18
CA ILE A 55 4.23 4.96 -16.81
C ILE A 55 3.92 6.43 -16.56
N THR A 56 2.90 6.68 -15.76
CA THR A 56 2.52 8.03 -15.35
C THR A 56 3.33 8.48 -14.13
N LYS A 57 3.37 9.80 -13.92
CA LYS A 57 3.98 10.38 -12.72
C LYS A 57 3.33 9.87 -11.43
N ASP A 58 2.01 9.69 -11.44
CA ASP A 58 1.26 9.30 -10.26
C ASP A 58 1.55 7.83 -9.89
N GLU A 59 1.62 6.94 -10.87
CA GLU A 59 2.04 5.54 -10.65
C GLU A 59 3.48 5.47 -10.10
N LEU A 60 4.42 6.23 -10.68
CA LEU A 60 5.79 6.30 -10.17
C LEU A 60 5.84 6.79 -8.71
N TRP A 61 5.03 7.79 -8.38
CA TRP A 61 4.95 8.31 -7.02
C TRP A 61 4.38 7.27 -6.05
N SER A 62 3.30 6.58 -6.44
CA SER A 62 2.70 5.53 -5.63
C SER A 62 3.62 4.32 -5.46
N MET A 63 4.38 3.93 -6.49
CA MET A 63 5.42 2.89 -6.38
C MET A 63 6.52 3.32 -5.39
N PHE A 64 6.99 4.57 -5.49
CA PHE A 64 7.98 5.11 -4.56
C PHE A 64 7.46 5.13 -3.13
N GLU A 65 6.24 5.60 -2.90
CA GLU A 65 5.62 5.66 -1.58
C GLU A 65 5.47 4.26 -0.96
N LEU A 66 5.06 3.27 -1.75
CA LEU A 66 4.97 1.89 -1.31
C LEU A 66 6.33 1.32 -0.90
N MET A 67 7.35 1.44 -1.77
CA MET A 67 8.71 0.98 -1.48
C MET A 67 9.33 1.70 -0.28
N TYR A 68 9.10 3.01 -0.16
CA TYR A 68 9.59 3.78 0.98
C TYR A 68 8.92 3.32 2.28
N THR A 69 7.61 3.10 2.27
CA THR A 69 6.86 2.61 3.42
C THR A 69 7.36 1.23 3.86
N MET A 70 7.54 0.30 2.90
CA MET A 70 8.17 -1.01 3.13
C MET A 70 9.52 -0.86 3.83
N ARG A 71 10.43 -0.07 3.26
CA ARG A 71 11.77 0.16 3.83
C ARG A 71 11.71 0.71 5.27
N ARG A 72 10.85 1.70 5.52
CA ARG A 72 10.73 2.33 6.85
C ARG A 72 10.12 1.37 7.88
N MET A 73 9.14 0.58 7.48
CA MET A 73 8.56 -0.46 8.32
C MET A 73 9.64 -1.48 8.73
N GLU A 74 10.41 -1.99 7.77
CA GLU A 74 11.44 -3.02 8.02
C GLU A 74 12.57 -2.50 8.91
N ILE A 75 13.09 -1.29 8.66
CA ILE A 75 14.08 -0.65 9.54
C ILE A 75 13.53 -0.47 10.96
N THR A 76 12.24 -0.16 11.10
CA THR A 76 11.61 -0.06 12.42
C THR A 76 11.55 -1.44 13.09
N CYS A 77 11.17 -2.48 12.36
CA CYS A 77 11.14 -3.85 12.86
C CYS A 77 12.52 -4.34 13.32
N ASP A 78 13.60 -3.98 12.61
CA ASP A 78 14.98 -4.26 13.03
C ASP A 78 15.31 -3.63 14.40
N ASN A 79 14.99 -2.35 14.57
CA ASN A 79 15.23 -1.64 15.84
C ASN A 79 14.45 -2.28 16.99
N GLU A 80 13.19 -2.63 16.77
CA GLU A 80 12.32 -3.21 17.78
C GLU A 80 12.68 -4.67 18.11
N TYR A 81 13.23 -5.41 17.14
CA TYR A 81 13.80 -6.73 17.36
C TYR A 81 15.07 -6.65 18.23
N LYS A 82 15.96 -5.69 17.96
CA LYS A 82 17.15 -5.42 18.78
C LYS A 82 16.78 -4.98 20.20
N ALA A 83 15.72 -4.20 20.35
CA ALA A 83 15.14 -3.79 21.64
C ALA A 83 14.43 -4.94 22.39
N ARG A 84 14.32 -6.13 21.79
CA ARG A 84 13.63 -7.32 22.34
C ARG A 84 12.10 -7.17 22.47
N ASN A 85 11.52 -6.18 21.81
CA ASN A 85 10.06 -6.03 21.73
C ASN A 85 9.46 -7.03 20.75
N ILE A 86 10.11 -7.25 19.60
CA ILE A 86 9.82 -8.36 18.69
C ILE A 86 10.67 -9.56 19.10
N ARG A 87 10.06 -10.75 19.15
CA ARG A 87 10.72 -12.01 19.57
C ARG A 87 10.57 -13.09 18.51
N GLY A 88 11.32 -14.19 18.68
CA GLY A 88 11.27 -15.32 17.76
C GLY A 88 12.00 -15.00 16.46
N PHE A 89 11.37 -15.23 15.31
CA PHE A 89 11.95 -14.93 14.00
C PHE A 89 11.51 -13.56 13.50
N CYS A 90 12.39 -12.88 12.74
CA CYS A 90 12.07 -11.61 12.06
C CYS A 90 12.91 -11.54 10.76
N HIS A 91 12.26 -11.75 9.61
CA HIS A 91 12.94 -11.80 8.31
C HIS A 91 12.62 -10.54 7.49
N LEU A 92 13.56 -9.60 7.46
CA LEU A 92 13.34 -8.26 6.91
C LEU A 92 13.41 -8.19 5.38
N TYR A 93 12.47 -7.54 4.71
CA TYR A 93 12.42 -7.44 3.25
C TYR A 93 13.22 -6.26 2.66
N ASP A 94 13.95 -5.50 3.49
CA ASP A 94 14.64 -4.30 3.03
C ASP A 94 15.72 -4.61 1.98
N GLY A 95 15.67 -3.87 0.87
CA GLY A 95 16.50 -4.10 -0.33
C GLY A 95 15.83 -4.95 -1.42
N GLN A 96 14.65 -5.54 -1.15
CA GLN A 96 13.87 -6.30 -2.14
C GLN A 96 12.55 -5.62 -2.54
N GLU A 97 12.31 -4.36 -2.13
CA GLU A 97 11.00 -3.70 -2.25
C GLU A 97 10.49 -3.59 -3.69
N ALA A 98 11.40 -3.48 -4.65
CA ALA A 98 11.07 -3.46 -6.08
C ALA A 98 10.40 -4.76 -6.54
N VAL A 99 10.72 -5.91 -5.93
CA VAL A 99 10.07 -7.20 -6.24
C VAL A 99 8.61 -7.15 -5.81
N ALA A 100 8.35 -6.74 -4.56
CA ALA A 100 6.99 -6.74 -4.05
C ALA A 100 6.12 -5.70 -4.77
N THR A 101 6.68 -4.51 -5.00
CA THR A 101 6.01 -3.42 -5.72
C THR A 101 5.77 -3.77 -7.18
N GLY A 102 6.78 -4.29 -7.88
CA GLY A 102 6.67 -4.66 -9.29
C GLY A 102 5.60 -5.72 -9.53
N ILE A 103 5.56 -6.76 -8.70
CA ILE A 103 4.50 -7.79 -8.78
C ILE A 103 3.13 -7.17 -8.49
N GLN A 104 3.00 -6.34 -7.45
CA GLN A 104 1.72 -5.72 -7.11
C GLN A 104 1.15 -4.82 -8.21
N TYR A 105 2.00 -4.12 -8.97
CA TYR A 105 1.55 -3.30 -10.10
C TYR A 105 1.29 -4.09 -11.38
N ALA A 106 1.78 -5.33 -11.45
CA ALA A 106 1.47 -6.26 -12.54
C ALA A 106 0.23 -7.11 -12.26
N PHE A 107 -0.20 -7.21 -11.00
CA PHE A 107 -1.29 -8.06 -10.54
C PHE A 107 -2.56 -7.27 -10.28
N ASP A 108 -3.70 -7.92 -10.48
CA ASP A 108 -4.97 -7.48 -9.91
C ASP A 108 -5.09 -7.93 -8.45
N TYR A 109 -6.03 -7.33 -7.71
CA TYR A 109 -6.30 -7.75 -6.33
C TYR A 109 -6.95 -9.14 -6.24
N GLU A 110 -7.51 -9.65 -7.34
CA GLU A 110 -8.08 -11.00 -7.38
C GLU A 110 -7.00 -12.09 -7.53
N ASP A 111 -5.85 -11.74 -8.12
CA ASP A 111 -4.73 -12.66 -8.32
C ASP A 111 -4.19 -13.19 -6.99
N LYS A 112 -3.81 -14.47 -6.99
CA LYS A 112 -3.32 -15.15 -5.79
C LYS A 112 -1.81 -15.12 -5.75
N TRP A 113 -1.28 -14.72 -4.61
CA TRP A 113 0.16 -14.61 -4.39
C TRP A 113 0.55 -15.32 -3.09
N ILE A 114 1.42 -16.32 -3.23
CA ILE A 114 2.08 -17.01 -2.13
C ILE A 114 3.57 -16.67 -2.11
N THR A 115 4.13 -16.49 -0.92
CA THR A 115 5.57 -16.29 -0.70
C THR A 115 6.03 -17.10 0.52
N SER A 116 7.33 -17.05 0.82
CA SER A 116 7.94 -17.70 1.98
C SER A 116 7.81 -16.85 3.26
N TYR A 117 8.64 -17.11 4.26
CA TYR A 117 8.64 -16.44 5.58
C TYR A 117 9.08 -14.97 5.57
N ARG A 118 9.55 -14.45 4.43
CA ARG A 118 9.92 -13.03 4.26
C ARG A 118 8.75 -12.27 3.64
N CYS A 119 7.67 -12.13 4.41
CA CYS A 119 6.35 -11.79 3.86
C CYS A 119 5.78 -10.43 4.28
N HIS A 120 6.47 -9.65 5.13
CA HIS A 120 5.89 -8.40 5.67
C HIS A 120 5.53 -7.42 4.56
N CYS A 121 6.46 -7.15 3.64
CA CYS A 121 6.21 -6.26 2.52
C CYS A 121 5.22 -6.83 1.50
N VAL A 122 5.13 -8.15 1.35
CA VAL A 122 4.10 -8.77 0.50
C VAL A 122 2.71 -8.55 1.11
N ALA A 123 2.56 -8.75 2.43
CA ALA A 123 1.30 -8.45 3.12
C ALA A 123 0.91 -6.98 2.98
N LEU A 124 1.88 -6.05 3.09
CA LEU A 124 1.67 -4.61 2.89
C LEU A 124 1.23 -4.30 1.45
N ALA A 125 1.91 -4.85 0.45
CA ALA A 125 1.56 -4.68 -0.96
C ALA A 125 0.14 -5.20 -1.27
N ARG A 126 -0.27 -6.29 -0.61
CA ARG A 126 -1.63 -6.86 -0.71
C ARG A 126 -2.69 -6.14 0.13
N GLY A 127 -2.39 -4.95 0.65
CA GLY A 127 -3.37 -4.07 1.28
C GLY A 127 -3.45 -4.17 2.80
N SER A 128 -2.58 -4.95 3.44
CA SER A 128 -2.47 -4.93 4.91
C SER A 128 -1.92 -3.59 5.38
N SER A 129 -2.40 -3.09 6.52
CA SER A 129 -1.82 -1.87 7.10
C SER A 129 -0.50 -2.15 7.81
N VAL A 130 0.39 -1.15 7.83
CA VAL A 130 1.63 -1.21 8.62
C VAL A 130 1.35 -1.52 10.09
N SER A 131 0.28 -0.93 10.67
CA SER A 131 -0.09 -1.18 12.06
C SER A 131 -0.51 -2.63 12.31
N SER A 132 -1.20 -3.25 11.36
CA SER A 132 -1.61 -4.66 11.44
C SER A 132 -0.40 -5.59 11.40
N ILE A 133 0.54 -5.33 10.48
CA ILE A 133 1.78 -6.10 10.33
C ILE A 133 2.67 -5.96 11.57
N VAL A 134 2.98 -4.72 11.98
CA VAL A 134 3.81 -4.46 13.15
C VAL A 134 3.14 -4.98 14.42
N GLY A 135 1.82 -4.84 14.54
CA GLY A 135 1.07 -5.43 15.65
C GLY A 135 1.24 -6.95 15.76
N GLU A 136 1.26 -7.65 14.63
CA GLU A 136 1.53 -9.10 14.61
C GLU A 136 2.94 -9.43 15.10
N LEU A 137 3.94 -8.63 14.70
CA LEU A 137 5.33 -8.81 15.14
C LEU A 137 5.52 -8.54 16.63
N PHE A 138 4.75 -7.61 17.19
CA PHE A 138 4.72 -7.31 18.62
C PHE A 138 3.89 -8.33 19.42
N GLY A 139 3.15 -9.22 18.74
CA GLY A 139 2.31 -10.22 19.38
C GLY A 139 1.08 -9.63 20.08
N VAL A 140 0.51 -8.55 19.54
CA VAL A 140 -0.75 -7.97 20.05
C VAL A 140 -1.97 -8.52 19.31
N LYS A 141 -3.12 -8.56 20.00
CA LYS A 141 -4.37 -9.16 19.50
C LYS A 141 -4.86 -8.53 18.20
N GLU A 142 -4.60 -7.24 18.01
CA GLU A 142 -4.96 -6.46 16.82
C GLU A 142 -3.98 -6.69 15.64
N GLY A 143 -2.99 -7.56 15.83
CA GLY A 143 -2.09 -8.01 14.78
C GLY A 143 -2.81 -8.74 13.65
N HIS A 144 -2.16 -8.77 12.49
CA HIS A 144 -2.67 -9.30 11.24
C HIS A 144 -3.31 -10.70 11.33
N THR A 145 -2.75 -11.60 12.14
CA THR A 145 -3.29 -12.94 12.40
C THR A 145 -3.59 -13.15 13.89
N GLN A 146 -3.92 -12.07 14.59
CA GLN A 146 -4.26 -12.03 16.01
C GLN A 146 -3.15 -12.55 16.92
N ALA A 147 -1.89 -12.21 16.61
CA ALA A 147 -0.68 -12.63 17.33
C ALA A 147 -0.39 -14.14 17.32
N LYS A 148 -1.05 -14.90 16.43
CA LYS A 148 -0.85 -16.35 16.34
C LYS A 148 0.22 -16.73 15.32
N GLY A 149 0.54 -15.84 14.39
CA GLY A 149 1.44 -16.14 13.28
C GLY A 149 2.84 -15.58 13.47
N GLY A 150 2.96 -14.39 14.04
CA GLY A 150 4.23 -13.66 14.11
C GLY A 150 4.80 -13.37 12.72
N SER A 151 6.14 -13.25 12.63
CA SER A 151 6.82 -12.79 11.42
C SER A 151 6.60 -13.64 10.16
N MET A 152 6.32 -14.94 10.29
CA MET A 152 6.37 -15.86 9.15
C MET A 152 4.99 -16.20 8.57
N HIS A 153 3.92 -15.82 9.27
CA HIS A 153 2.58 -16.36 9.02
C HIS A 153 1.55 -15.23 9.00
N MET A 154 1.47 -14.55 7.85
CA MET A 154 0.51 -13.49 7.56
C MET A 154 -0.35 -13.92 6.36
N TYR A 155 -1.67 -13.81 6.49
CA TYR A 155 -2.62 -14.30 5.49
C TYR A 155 -3.77 -13.31 5.31
N SER A 156 -4.12 -13.04 4.06
CA SER A 156 -5.35 -12.33 3.66
C SER A 156 -6.23 -13.29 2.88
N LYS A 157 -7.56 -13.20 3.07
CA LYS A 157 -8.52 -13.97 2.26
C LYS A 157 -9.02 -13.15 1.09
N GLU A 158 -9.21 -11.86 1.36
CA GLU A 158 -9.44 -10.80 0.37
C GLU A 158 -8.31 -10.81 -0.65
#